data_AF-A0A6B3H518-F1
#
_entry.id   AF-A0A6B3H518-F1
#
_cell.length_a   1.000
_cell.length_b   1.000
_cell.length_c   1.000
_cell.angle_alpha   90.00
_cell.angle_beta   90.00
_cell.angle_gamma   90.00
#
_symmetry.space_group_name_H-M   'P 1'
#
loop_
_entity.id
_entity.type
_entity.pdbx_description
1 polymer ?
#
loop_
_entity_poly.entity_id
_entity_poly.type
_entity_poly.pdbx_seq_one_letter_code
_entity_poly.pdbx_strand_id
1 'polypeptide(L)'
;SPAALASMAATAARAIEEADATGVRLTYDVSRYTGPVLHPISPNDNIAPVTALMVNEGRLNGTDRGHAPRTDDPAGDAARAFAAQLKKAGVKVTGAPREARAPGKARTVATHHSAPLSALVERTLTNS
;
A
#
# COMPACT_ATOMS: atom_id res chain seq x y z
N SER A 1 0.89 -2.36 7.94
CA SER A 1 -0.20 -2.65 8.92
C SER A 1 -1.23 -1.52 8.89
N PRO A 2 -2.45 -1.72 9.44
CA PRO A 2 -3.44 -0.64 9.57
C PRO A 2 -2.91 0.58 10.33
N ALA A 3 -2.16 0.36 11.41
CA ALA A 3 -1.52 1.43 12.18
C ALA A 3 -0.47 2.20 11.37
N ALA A 4 0.36 1.51 10.57
CA ALA A 4 1.35 2.16 9.71
C ALA A 4 0.68 3.06 8.65
N LEU A 5 -0.39 2.59 8.00
CA LEU A 5 -1.15 3.40 7.04
C LEU A 5 -1.77 4.64 7.69
N ALA A 6 -2.36 4.48 8.88
CA ALA A 6 -2.94 5.60 9.63
C ALA A 6 -1.88 6.64 10.01
N SER A 7 -0.72 6.19 10.52
CA SER A 7 0.40 7.06 10.87
C SER A 7 0.96 7.80 9.64
N MET A 8 1.19 7.10 8.53
CA MET A 8 1.63 7.74 7.29
C MET A 8 0.62 8.78 6.78
N ALA A 9 -0.67 8.47 6.82
CA ALA A 9 -1.71 9.37 6.37
C ALA A 9 -1.81 10.62 7.26
N ALA A 10 -1.66 10.49 8.57
CA ALA A 10 -1.64 11.61 9.49
C ALA A 10 -0.46 12.55 9.23
N THR A 11 0.74 12.01 9.02
CA THR A 11 1.92 12.83 8.67
C THR A 11 1.74 13.51 7.30
N ALA A 12 1.23 12.79 6.30
CA ALA A 12 0.94 13.38 4.99
C ALA A 12 -0.13 14.47 5.07
N ALA A 13 -1.16 14.30 5.89
CA ALA A 13 -2.22 15.29 6.08
C ALA A 13 -1.67 16.62 6.62
N ARG A 14 -0.79 16.58 7.63
CA ARG A 14 -0.12 17.78 8.15
C ARG A 14 0.69 18.50 7.07
N ALA A 15 1.44 17.76 6.26
CA ALA A 15 2.23 18.33 5.19
C ALA A 15 1.39 18.91 4.03
N ILE A 16 0.15 18.44 3.85
CA ILE A 16 -0.83 18.98 2.90
C ILE A 16 -1.45 20.26 3.46
N GLU A 17 -1.78 20.28 4.75
CA GLU A 17 -2.28 21.46 5.46
C GLU A 17 -1.25 22.60 5.46
N GLU A 18 0.01 22.31 5.78
CA GLU A 18 1.14 23.27 5.69
C GLU A 18 1.35 23.85 4.28
N ALA A 19 0.85 23.19 3.25
CA ALA A 19 0.94 23.63 1.86
C ALA A 19 -0.33 24.39 1.40
N ASP A 20 -1.25 24.72 2.32
CA ASP A 20 -2.53 25.38 2.07
C ASP A 20 -3.40 24.67 1.00
N ALA A 21 -3.22 23.36 0.87
CA ALA A 21 -3.92 22.57 -0.14
C ALA A 21 -5.30 22.13 0.37
N THR A 22 -6.37 22.58 -0.31
CA THR A 22 -7.76 22.26 0.02
C THR A 22 -8.22 20.87 -0.41
N GLY A 23 -7.36 20.12 -1.09
CA GLY A 23 -7.59 18.75 -1.51
C GLY A 23 -6.50 18.21 -2.44
N VAL A 24 -6.48 16.90 -2.61
CA VAL A 24 -5.45 16.20 -3.38
C VAL A 24 -6.06 15.20 -4.37
N ARG A 25 -5.30 14.88 -5.41
CA ARG A 25 -5.49 13.65 -6.21
C ARG A 25 -4.42 12.66 -5.77
N LEU A 26 -4.82 11.44 -5.43
CA LEU A 26 -3.87 10.39 -5.09
C LEU A 26 -3.47 9.63 -6.35
N THR A 27 -2.17 9.51 -6.59
CA THR A 27 -1.61 8.56 -7.55
C THR A 27 -0.71 7.57 -6.83
N TYR A 28 -0.52 6.39 -7.41
CA TYR A 28 0.36 5.37 -6.85
C TYR A 28 1.37 4.88 -7.89
N ASP A 29 2.60 4.64 -7.45
CA ASP A 29 3.71 4.25 -8.31
C ASP A 29 4.15 2.82 -7.98
N VAL A 30 3.99 1.89 -8.93
CA VAL A 30 4.39 0.48 -8.77
C VAL A 30 5.70 0.15 -9.48
N SER A 31 6.37 1.14 -10.06
CA SER A 31 7.50 0.94 -10.98
C SER A 31 8.78 0.39 -10.34
N ARG A 32 8.80 0.21 -9.02
CA ARG A 32 9.93 -0.35 -8.30
C ARG A 32 10.17 -1.83 -8.60
N TYR A 33 9.10 -2.56 -8.95
CA TYR A 33 9.15 -3.95 -9.39
C TYR A 33 8.92 -4.00 -10.91
N THR A 34 9.59 -4.96 -11.57
CA THR A 34 9.49 -5.20 -13.01
C THR A 34 9.37 -6.70 -13.26
N GLY A 35 8.74 -7.08 -14.38
CA GLY A 35 8.52 -8.48 -14.75
C GLY A 35 7.09 -8.95 -14.49
N PRO A 36 6.80 -10.24 -14.69
CA PRO A 36 5.48 -10.80 -14.48
C PRO A 36 5.01 -10.61 -13.03
N VAL A 37 3.79 -10.11 -12.85
CA VAL A 37 3.18 -9.97 -11.53
C VAL A 37 2.59 -11.28 -11.01
N LEU A 38 2.25 -12.20 -11.90
CA LEU A 38 1.67 -13.50 -11.54
C LEU A 38 2.77 -14.56 -11.40
N HIS A 39 2.59 -15.41 -10.39
CA HIS A 39 3.41 -16.61 -10.23
C HIS A 39 3.09 -17.62 -11.35
N PRO A 40 4.05 -18.45 -11.83
CA PRO A 40 3.80 -19.44 -12.87
C PRO A 40 2.70 -20.48 -12.58
N ILE A 41 2.31 -20.64 -11.32
CA ILE A 41 1.25 -21.59 -10.91
C ILE A 41 -0.14 -20.94 -10.79
N SER A 42 -0.25 -19.64 -11.11
CA SER A 42 -1.56 -18.98 -11.16
C SER A 42 -2.45 -19.58 -12.27
N PRO A 43 -3.79 -19.58 -12.11
CA PRO A 43 -4.54 -19.00 -10.99
C PRO A 43 -4.40 -19.84 -9.71
N ASN A 44 -4.15 -19.14 -8.60
CA ASN A 44 -4.09 -19.73 -7.27
C ASN A 44 -4.66 -18.72 -6.30
N ASP A 45 -5.72 -19.09 -5.58
CA ASP A 45 -6.45 -18.19 -4.70
C ASP A 45 -5.62 -17.71 -3.50
N ASN A 46 -4.56 -18.44 -3.13
CA ASN A 46 -3.64 -18.09 -2.05
C ASN A 46 -2.45 -17.23 -2.48
N ILE A 47 -2.35 -16.87 -3.77
CA ILE A 47 -1.22 -16.09 -4.30
C ILE A 47 -1.74 -14.81 -4.97
N ALA A 48 -1.47 -13.68 -4.33
CA ALA A 48 -1.75 -12.36 -4.90
C ALA A 48 -0.74 -12.06 -6.03
N PRO A 49 -1.11 -11.23 -7.02
CA PRO A 49 -0.12 -10.58 -7.89
C PRO A 49 0.97 -9.90 -7.05
N VAL A 50 2.25 -10.09 -7.40
CA VAL A 50 3.38 -9.50 -6.67
C VAL A 50 3.64 -8.10 -7.20
N THR A 51 3.16 -7.09 -6.47
CA THR A 51 3.30 -5.66 -6.81
C THR A 51 4.16 -4.93 -5.79
N ALA A 52 4.78 -3.82 -6.20
CA ALA A 52 5.61 -3.00 -5.30
C ALA A 52 4.81 -2.32 -4.17
N LEU A 53 3.49 -2.16 -4.37
CA LEU A 53 2.57 -1.65 -3.38
C LEU A 53 1.56 -2.73 -3.03
N MET A 54 1.46 -3.06 -1.75
CA MET A 54 0.57 -4.09 -1.23
C MET A 54 0.33 -3.85 0.26
N VAL A 55 -0.87 -4.17 0.72
CA VAL A 55 -1.24 -4.15 2.14
C VAL A 55 -1.69 -5.53 2.55
N ASN A 56 -1.27 -5.97 3.75
CA ASN A 56 -1.65 -7.25 4.34
C ASN A 56 -1.50 -8.45 3.37
N GLU A 57 -0.45 -8.41 2.54
CA GLU A 57 -0.17 -9.42 1.52
C GLU A 57 -1.31 -9.65 0.49
N GLY A 58 -2.23 -8.71 0.34
CA GLY A 58 -3.42 -8.87 -0.51
C GLY A 58 -4.48 -9.81 0.06
N ARG A 59 -4.39 -10.21 1.33
CA ARG A 59 -5.34 -11.14 1.97
C ARG A 59 -6.71 -10.49 2.16
N LEU A 60 -7.77 -11.21 1.81
CA LEU A 60 -9.16 -10.73 1.88
C LEU A 60 -9.91 -11.21 3.15
N ASN A 61 -9.37 -12.19 3.87
CA ASN A 61 -10.03 -12.78 5.05
C ASN A 61 -9.60 -12.16 6.39
N GLY A 62 -8.71 -11.16 6.37
CA GLY A 62 -8.24 -10.46 7.56
C GLY A 62 -7.30 -11.25 8.48
N THR A 63 -6.95 -12.50 8.15
CA THR A 63 -5.94 -13.25 8.91
C THR A 63 -4.53 -12.88 8.48
N ASP A 64 -3.54 -13.17 9.31
CA ASP A 64 -2.12 -12.85 9.08
C ASP A 64 -1.25 -14.09 8.81
N ARG A 65 -1.86 -15.27 8.66
CA ARG A 65 -1.22 -16.58 8.50
C ARG A 65 -2.17 -17.59 7.85
N GLY A 66 -1.63 -18.69 7.32
CA GLY A 66 -2.41 -19.76 6.68
C GLY A 66 -2.93 -19.38 5.29
N HIS A 67 -3.67 -20.32 4.69
CA HIS A 67 -4.39 -20.11 3.43
C HIS A 67 -5.36 -18.92 3.51
N ALA A 68 -5.36 -18.06 2.49
CA ALA A 68 -6.35 -17.00 2.35
C ALA A 68 -6.62 -16.65 0.90
N PRO A 69 -7.89 -16.35 0.55
CA PRO A 69 -8.19 -15.70 -0.71
C PRO A 69 -7.43 -14.37 -0.81
N ARG A 70 -6.86 -14.12 -1.98
CA ARG A 70 -6.09 -12.92 -2.30
C ARG A 70 -6.84 -12.02 -3.28
N THR A 71 -6.57 -10.72 -3.20
CA THR A 71 -7.04 -9.73 -4.17
C THR A 71 -6.28 -9.86 -5.50
N ASP A 72 -6.98 -9.60 -6.60
CA ASP A 72 -6.40 -9.48 -7.94
C ASP A 72 -5.83 -8.07 -8.23
N ASP A 73 -6.08 -7.08 -7.35
CA ASP A 73 -5.59 -5.71 -7.48
C ASP A 73 -4.88 -5.21 -6.19
N PRO A 74 -3.70 -5.76 -5.83
CA PRO A 74 -3.07 -5.43 -4.55
C PRO A 74 -2.59 -3.97 -4.46
N ALA A 75 -2.13 -3.41 -5.59
CA ALA A 75 -1.68 -2.02 -5.65
C ALA A 75 -2.84 -1.02 -5.55
N GLY A 76 -3.92 -1.26 -6.28
CA GLY A 76 -5.12 -0.44 -6.19
C GLY A 76 -5.77 -0.54 -4.81
N ASP A 77 -5.80 -1.72 -4.19
CA ASP A 77 -6.29 -1.89 -2.82
C ASP A 77 -5.44 -1.13 -1.80
N ALA A 78 -4.11 -1.19 -1.93
CA ALA A 78 -3.20 -0.41 -1.08
C ALA A 78 -3.47 1.10 -1.23
N ALA A 79 -3.64 1.59 -2.46
CA ALA A 79 -3.93 2.98 -2.73
C ALA A 79 -5.30 3.42 -2.20
N ARG A 80 -6.34 2.59 -2.36
CA ARG A 80 -7.68 2.83 -1.80
C ARG A 80 -7.65 2.86 -0.28
N ALA A 81 -6.91 1.94 0.35
CA ALA A 81 -6.73 1.92 1.81
C ALA A 81 -6.03 3.19 2.31
N PHE A 82 -4.97 3.65 1.63
CA PHE A 82 -4.29 4.90 1.99
C PHE A 82 -5.19 6.13 1.78
N ALA A 83 -5.92 6.19 0.66
CA ALA A 83 -6.91 7.25 0.42
C ALA A 83 -7.98 7.31 1.52
N ALA A 84 -8.44 6.15 2.01
CA ALA A 84 -9.39 6.10 3.12
C ALA A 84 -8.78 6.66 4.42
N GLN A 85 -7.50 6.38 4.69
CA GLN A 85 -6.81 6.96 5.86
C GLN A 85 -6.57 8.46 5.73
N LEU A 86 -6.23 8.96 4.53
CA LEU A 86 -6.14 10.40 4.26
C LEU A 86 -7.47 11.11 4.54
N LYS A 87 -8.59 10.53 4.07
CA LYS A 87 -9.94 11.06 4.35
C LYS A 87 -10.25 11.07 5.85
N LYS A 88 -9.90 10.01 6.58
CA LYS A 88 -10.04 9.94 8.05
C LYS A 88 -9.18 11.00 8.76
N ALA A 89 -8.04 11.36 8.18
CA ALA A 89 -7.16 12.42 8.67
C ALA A 89 -7.60 13.83 8.21
N GLY A 90 -8.80 14.00 7.64
CA GLY A 90 -9.35 15.30 7.25
C GLY A 90 -8.98 15.77 5.84
N VAL A 91 -8.22 14.98 5.07
CA VAL A 91 -7.81 15.37 3.71
C VAL A 91 -8.92 15.07 2.69
N LYS A 92 -9.32 16.07 1.92
CA LYS A 92 -10.21 15.88 0.77
C LYS A 92 -9.44 15.19 -0.37
N VAL A 93 -9.71 13.90 -0.58
CA VAL A 93 -9.19 13.14 -1.74
C VAL A 93 -10.22 13.17 -2.87
N THR A 94 -9.81 13.69 -4.02
CA THR A 94 -10.65 13.85 -5.23
C THR A 94 -10.45 12.68 -6.20
N GLY A 95 -11.55 12.08 -6.64
CA GLY A 95 -11.54 10.92 -7.54
C GLY A 95 -11.03 9.63 -6.90
N ALA A 96 -10.99 8.56 -7.69
CA ALA A 96 -10.34 7.31 -7.32
C ALA A 96 -8.81 7.41 -7.54
N PRO A 97 -8.00 6.74 -6.70
CA PRO A 97 -6.57 6.64 -6.94
C PRO A 97 -6.28 5.97 -8.28
N ARG A 98 -5.24 6.44 -8.98
CA ARG A 98 -4.80 5.87 -10.26
C ARG A 98 -3.29 5.70 -10.31
N GLU A 99 -2.83 4.75 -11.10
CA GLU A 99 -1.40 4.55 -11.29
C GLU A 99 -0.77 5.78 -11.98
N ALA A 100 0.36 6.24 -11.46
CA ALA A 100 1.23 7.19 -12.13
C ALA A 100 2.62 7.16 -11.49
N ARG A 101 3.66 7.40 -12.30
CA ARG A 101 5.03 7.55 -11.80
C ARG A 101 5.16 8.81 -10.96
N ALA A 102 5.81 8.69 -9.80
CA ALA A 102 6.13 9.85 -8.96
C ALA A 102 7.10 10.79 -9.69
N PRO A 103 6.87 12.12 -9.68
CA PRO A 103 7.83 13.07 -10.26
C PRO A 103 9.18 12.98 -9.56
N GLY A 104 10.29 13.01 -10.32
CA GLY A 104 11.64 12.87 -9.75
C GLY A 104 12.07 13.96 -8.77
N LYS A 105 11.35 15.09 -8.72
CA LYS A 105 11.55 16.20 -7.77
C LYS A 105 10.43 16.30 -6.72
N ALA A 106 9.61 15.26 -6.55
CA ALA A 106 8.57 15.26 -5.54
C ALA A 106 9.17 15.35 -4.14
N ARG A 107 8.60 16.21 -3.28
CA ARG A 107 8.97 16.30 -1.87
C ARG A 107 8.42 15.07 -1.13
N THR A 108 9.30 14.32 -0.46
CA THR A 108 8.87 13.29 0.48
C THR A 108 8.30 13.93 1.74
N VAL A 109 7.06 13.57 2.09
CA VAL A 109 6.35 14.12 3.27
C VAL A 109 6.19 13.10 4.39
N ALA A 110 6.24 11.81 4.07
CA ALA A 110 6.14 10.73 5.04
C ALA A 110 6.90 9.50 4.51
N THR A 111 7.56 8.79 5.41
CA THR A 111 8.25 7.54 5.11
C THR A 111 7.86 6.50 6.16
N HIS A 112 7.63 5.27 5.72
CA HIS A 112 7.48 4.12 6.60
C HIS A 112 8.53 3.09 6.24
N HIS A 113 9.22 2.58 7.26
CA HIS A 113 10.16 1.49 7.14
C HIS A 113 9.52 0.21 7.68
N SER A 114 9.78 -0.92 7.01
CA SER A 114 9.35 -2.23 7.47
C SER A 114 10.05 -2.61 8.79
N ALA A 115 9.63 -3.74 9.35
CA ALA A 115 10.46 -4.44 10.32
C ALA A 115 11.83 -4.81 9.70
N PRO A 116 12.87 -5.03 10.53
CA PRO A 116 14.16 -5.52 10.06
C PRO A 116 14.03 -6.83 9.28
N LEU A 117 14.97 -7.07 8.36
CA LEU A 117 14.95 -8.26 7.49
C LEU A 117 14.90 -9.57 8.30
N SER A 118 15.59 -9.64 9.45
CA SER A 118 15.56 -10.82 10.33
C SER A 118 14.15 -11.17 10.79
N ALA A 119 13.35 -10.18 11.21
CA ALA A 119 11.97 -10.38 11.63
C ALA A 119 11.06 -10.77 10.46
N LEU A 120 11.34 -10.28 9.25
CA LEU A 120 10.61 -10.69 8.04
C LEU A 120 10.91 -12.15 7.68
N VAL A 121 12.18 -12.58 7.77
CA VAL A 121 12.58 -13.97 7.54
C VAL A 121 11.95 -14.90 8.58
N GLU A 122 12.02 -14.54 9.86
CA GLU A 122 11.37 -15.29 10.94
C GLU A 122 9.87 -15.46 10.66
N ARG A 123 9.18 -14.38 10.29
CA ARG A 123 7.77 -14.42 9.94
C ARG A 123 7.49 -15.35 8.74
N THR A 124 8.30 -15.28 7.68
CA THR A 124 8.15 -16.15 6.51
C THR A 124 8.28 -17.63 6.89
N LEU A 125 9.16 -17.97 7.82
CA LEU A 125 9.40 -19.35 8.25
C LEU A 125 8.37 -19.88 9.26
N THR A 126 7.53 -19.02 9.85
CA THR A 126 6.64 -19.39 10.97
C THR A 126 5.15 -19.27 10.68
N ASN A 127 4.73 -18.45 9.71
CA ASN A 127 3.33 -18.06 9.52
C ASN A 127 2.73 -18.45 8.15
N SER A 128 3.16 -19.59 7.58
CA SER A 128 2.56 -20.14 6.35
C SER A 128 1.06 -20.38 6.47
#